data_AF-A0A0U3CL32-F1
#
_entry.id   AF-A0A0U3CL32-F1
#
_cell.length_a   1.000
_cell.length_b   1.000
_cell.length_c   1.000
_cell.angle_alpha   90.00
_cell.angle_beta   90.00
_cell.angle_gamma   90.00
#
_symmetry.space_group_name_H-M   'P 1'
#
loop_
_entity.id
_entity.type
_entity.pdbx_description
1 polymer ?
#
loop_
_entity_poly.entity_id
_entity_poly.type
_entity_poly.pdbx_seq_one_letter_code
_entity_poly.pdbx_strand_id
1 'polypeptide(L)'
;MPIDKEQIKKDLIEDSNSILKDWNEPYEVDGISVMNMQGKTTFLGSLRVFDERNAPAIMREVESKLAKYGKLTVRDERIVPCCSARYTHISFNIVVDNS
;
A
#
# COMPACT_ATOMS: atom_id res chain seq x y z
N MET A 1 20.42 -8.78 -11.19
CA MET A 1 20.71 -8.73 -9.74
C MET A 1 19.50 -9.33 -9.04
N PRO A 2 19.65 -10.22 -8.05
CA PRO A 2 18.49 -10.76 -7.35
C PRO A 2 17.73 -9.62 -6.68
N ILE A 3 16.42 -9.56 -6.90
CA ILE A 3 15.53 -8.63 -6.22
C ILE A 3 15.56 -8.97 -4.72
N ASP A 4 15.95 -8.01 -3.89
CA ASP A 4 15.85 -8.13 -2.45
C ASP A 4 14.41 -7.87 -2.00
N LYS A 5 13.64 -8.95 -1.93
CA LYS A 5 12.21 -8.92 -1.60
C LYS A 5 11.95 -8.42 -0.18
N GLU A 6 12.85 -8.71 0.75
CA GLU A 6 12.72 -8.27 2.14
C GLU A 6 12.99 -6.78 2.26
N GLN A 7 13.97 -6.26 1.51
CA GLN A 7 14.20 -4.82 1.44
C GLN A 7 13.00 -4.09 0.81
N ILE A 8 12.48 -4.55 -0.34
CA ILE A 8 11.29 -3.92 -0.96
C ILE A 8 10.09 -3.97 -0.01
N LYS A 9 9.87 -5.10 0.68
CA LYS A 9 8.79 -5.24 1.65
C LYS A 9 8.91 -4.21 2.77
N LYS A 10 10.12 -4.04 3.32
CA LYS A 10 10.40 -3.06 4.37
C LYS A 10 10.18 -1.63 3.87
N ASP A 11 10.70 -1.29 2.70
CA ASP A 11 10.56 0.03 2.11
C ASP A 11 9.09 0.36 1.82
N LEU A 12 8.30 -0.61 1.37
CA LEU A 12 6.85 -0.44 1.15
C LEU A 12 6.11 -0.15 2.46
N ILE A 13 6.48 -0.81 3.56
CA ILE A 13 5.90 -0.54 4.89
C ILE A 13 6.27 0.87 5.34
N GLU A 14 7.55 1.24 5.25
CA GLU A 14 8.05 2.57 5.65
C GLU A 14 7.42 3.69 4.81
N ASP A 15 7.37 3.54 3.49
CA ASP A 15 6.77 4.51 2.58
C ASP A 15 5.27 4.66 2.86
N SER A 16 4.55 3.56 3.08
CA SER A 16 3.10 3.56 3.40
C SER A 16 2.83 4.27 4.73
N ASN A 17 3.60 3.95 5.77
CA ASN A 17 3.47 4.58 7.09
C ASN A 17 3.87 6.06 7.07
N SER A 18 4.88 6.43 6.27
CA SER A 18 5.21 7.84 6.04
C SER A 18 4.05 8.60 5.40
N ILE A 19 3.40 8.05 4.37
CA ILE A 19 2.21 8.68 3.77
C ILE A 19 1.13 8.87 4.84
N LEU A 20 0.79 7.83 5.60
CA LEU A 20 -0.26 7.93 6.63
C LEU A 20 0.08 8.99 7.68
N LYS A 21 1.35 9.05 8.11
CA LYS A 21 1.82 10.03 9.08
C LYS A 21 1.75 11.47 8.57
N ASP A 22 2.10 11.70 7.30
CA ASP A 22 2.06 13.04 6.69
C ASP A 22 0.62 13.59 6.63
N TRP A 23 -0.37 12.70 6.59
CA TRP A 23 -1.80 13.03 6.63
C TRP A 23 -2.46 12.88 8.02
N ASN A 24 -1.67 12.65 9.08
CA ASN A 24 -2.15 12.42 10.45
C ASN A 24 -3.15 11.26 10.59
N GLU A 25 -3.04 10.22 9.76
CA GLU A 25 -3.87 9.02 9.87
C GLU A 25 -3.34 8.10 10.99
N PRO A 26 -4.22 7.56 11.86
CA PRO A 26 -3.81 6.76 13.02
C PRO A 26 -3.49 5.29 12.69
N TYR A 27 -3.66 4.87 11.44
CA TYR A 27 -3.37 3.50 11.03
C TYR A 27 -1.87 3.29 10.81
N GLU A 28 -1.37 2.13 11.23
CA GLU A 28 -0.03 1.68 10.89
C GLU A 28 -0.13 0.40 10.06
N VAL A 29 0.55 0.40 8.92
CA VAL A 29 0.78 -0.78 8.09
C VAL A 29 1.85 -1.62 8.78
N ASP A 30 1.47 -2.82 9.20
CA ASP A 30 2.33 -3.80 9.88
C ASP A 30 2.79 -4.95 8.96
N GLY A 31 2.13 -5.10 7.81
CA GLY A 31 2.36 -6.23 6.92
C GLY A 31 2.12 -5.92 5.45
N ILE A 32 3.00 -6.46 4.62
CA ILE A 32 2.85 -6.56 3.16
C ILE A 32 2.92 -8.04 2.79
N SER A 33 1.92 -8.51 2.08
CA SER A 33 1.87 -9.89 1.58
C SER A 33 2.68 -10.00 0.29
N VAL A 34 3.50 -11.04 0.19
CA VAL A 34 4.36 -11.28 -0.98
C VAL A 34 3.95 -12.58 -1.64
N MET A 35 3.58 -12.51 -2.92
CA MET A 35 3.25 -13.67 -3.74
C MET A 35 4.31 -13.87 -4.81
N ASN A 36 4.82 -15.09 -4.94
CA ASN A 36 5.76 -15.45 -5.99
C ASN A 36 5.03 -16.25 -7.07
N MET A 37 5.02 -15.74 -8.30
CA MET A 37 4.53 -16.43 -9.48
C MET A 37 5.71 -16.66 -10.44
N GLN A 38 5.59 -17.59 -11.39
CA GLN A 38 6.69 -17.88 -12.32
C GLN A 38 7.16 -16.59 -13.02
N GLY A 39 8.41 -16.20 -12.76
CA GLY A 39 9.04 -14.99 -13.32
C GLY A 39 8.61 -13.66 -12.72
N LYS A 40 7.72 -13.62 -11.72
CA LYS A 40 7.22 -12.36 -11.12
C LYS A 40 7.03 -12.43 -9.62
N THR A 41 7.25 -11.33 -8.93
CA THR A 41 6.92 -11.17 -7.51
C THR A 41 5.90 -10.05 -7.37
N THR A 42 4.79 -10.35 -6.69
CA THR A 42 3.71 -9.41 -6.43
C THR A 42 3.67 -9.05 -4.95
N PHE A 43 3.72 -7.77 -4.65
CA PHE A 43 3.53 -7.22 -3.31
C PHE A 43 2.10 -6.70 -3.17
N LEU A 44 1.41 -7.10 -2.11
CA LEU A 44 0.04 -6.72 -1.79
C LEU A 44 0.02 -6.01 -0.43
N GLY A 45 -0.52 -4.80 -0.41
CA GLY A 45 -0.65 -4.01 0.81
C GLY A 45 -1.96 -3.23 0.84
N SER A 46 -2.24 -2.68 2.01
CA SER A 46 -3.42 -1.84 2.21
C SER A 46 -3.18 -0.78 3.27
N LEU A 47 -3.77 0.39 3.06
CA LEU A 47 -3.85 1.49 4.00
C LEU A 47 -5.30 1.66 4.45
N ARG A 48 -5.50 2.08 5.70
CA ARG A 48 -6.81 2.51 6.20
C ARG A 48 -6.76 4.01 6.45
N VAL A 49 -7.65 4.73 5.80
CA VAL A 49 -7.78 6.19 5.91
C VAL A 49 -9.11 6.49 6.58
N PHE A 50 -9.07 7.05 7.78
CA PHE A 50 -10.26 7.34 8.58
C PHE A 50 -10.90 8.68 8.19
N ASP A 51 -10.13 9.66 7.69
CA ASP A 51 -10.70 10.87 7.11
C ASP A 51 -10.99 10.67 5.60
N GLU A 52 -12.26 10.43 5.27
CA GLU A 52 -12.71 10.22 3.88
C GLU A 52 -12.32 11.36 2.93
N ARG A 53 -12.09 12.58 3.44
CA ARG A 53 -11.68 13.73 2.62
C ARG A 53 -10.24 13.62 2.14
N ASN A 54 -9.39 12.93 2.90
CA ASN A 54 -7.99 12.74 2.59
C ASN A 54 -7.76 11.58 1.62
N ALA A 55 -8.69 10.61 1.56
CA ALA A 55 -8.52 9.39 0.79
C ALA A 55 -8.14 9.60 -0.69
N PRO A 56 -8.75 10.53 -1.46
CA PRO A 56 -8.34 10.77 -2.85
C PRO A 56 -6.92 11.33 -2.98
N ALA A 57 -6.46 12.13 -2.02
CA ALA A 57 -5.12 12.70 -2.02
C ALA A 57 -4.07 11.65 -1.63
N ILE A 58 -4.35 10.89 -0.56
CA ILE A 58 -3.52 9.76 -0.12
C ILE A 58 -3.39 8.72 -1.23
N MET A 59 -4.47 8.39 -1.95
CA MET A 59 -4.43 7.46 -3.07
C MET A 59 -3.44 7.92 -4.17
N ARG A 60 -3.45 9.21 -4.54
CA ARG A 60 -2.50 9.77 -5.51
C ARG A 60 -1.06 9.73 -5.01
N GLU A 61 -0.87 9.91 -3.70
CA GLU A 61 0.46 9.85 -3.11
C GLU A 61 0.99 8.41 -3.07
N VAL A 62 0.13 7.43 -2.77
CA VAL A 62 0.44 6.00 -2.92
C VAL A 62 0.83 5.71 -4.37
N GLU A 63 0.04 6.19 -5.34
CA GLU A 63 0.36 6.04 -6.77
C GLU A 63 1.73 6.61 -7.13
N SER A 64 2.03 7.84 -6.69
CA SER A 64 3.29 8.51 -7.00
C SER A 64 4.50 7.88 -6.30
N LYS A 65 4.39 7.56 -5.01
CA LYS A 65 5.52 7.13 -4.18
C LYS A 65 5.86 5.65 -4.41
N LEU A 66 4.84 4.82 -4.65
CA LEU A 66 5.02 3.38 -4.78
C LEU A 66 5.22 2.91 -6.23
N ALA A 67 4.92 3.73 -7.24
CA ALA A 67 5.13 3.35 -8.65
C ALA A 67 6.60 3.05 -8.99
N LYS A 68 7.57 3.56 -8.21
CA LYS A 68 9.00 3.30 -8.39
C LYS A 68 9.38 1.82 -8.22
N TYR A 69 8.58 1.03 -7.49
CA TYR A 69 8.90 -0.37 -7.19
C TYR A 69 8.52 -1.35 -8.32
N GLY A 70 7.61 -0.96 -9.22
CA GLY A 70 7.15 -1.84 -10.30
C GLY A 70 5.80 -1.43 -10.87
N LYS A 71 5.12 -2.37 -11.53
CA LYS A 71 3.79 -2.12 -12.09
C LYS A 71 2.75 -2.05 -10.97
N LEU A 72 2.40 -0.84 -10.58
CA LEU A 72 1.46 -0.54 -9.52
C LEU A 72 0.01 -0.53 -10.03
N THR A 73 -0.91 -1.07 -9.22
CA THR A 73 -2.35 -0.80 -9.31
C THR A 73 -2.85 -0.45 -7.91
N VAL A 74 -3.66 0.59 -7.80
CA VAL A 74 -4.28 1.02 -6.54
C VAL A 74 -5.80 0.97 -6.69
N ARG A 75 -6.51 0.61 -5.61
CA ARG A 75 -7.97 0.59 -5.54
C ARG A 75 -8.42 1.01 -4.15
N ASP A 76 -9.47 1.80 -4.08
CA ASP A 76 -10.12 2.19 -2.83
C ASP A 76 -11.51 1.55 -2.67
N GLU A 77 -11.89 1.29 -1.42
CA GLU A 77 -13.24 0.86 -1.05
C GLU A 77 -13.66 1.51 0.26
N ARG A 78 -14.89 1.99 0.36
CA ARG A 78 -15.43 2.53 1.61
C ARG A 78 -15.90 1.40 2.50
N ILE A 79 -15.31 1.27 3.68
CA ILE A 79 -15.66 0.25 4.66
C ILE A 79 -16.48 0.88 5.78
N VAL A 80 -17.65 0.30 6.03
CA VAL A 80 -18.54 0.67 7.14
C VAL A 80 -18.67 -0.52 8.09
N PRO A 81 -17.78 -0.62 9.09
CA PRO A 81 -17.87 -1.68 10.09
C PRO A 81 -19.09 -1.50 10.99
N CYS A 82 -19.59 -2.60 11.58
CA CYS A 82 -20.72 -2.55 12.51
C CYS A 82 -20.35 -1.96 13.89
N CYS A 83 -19.10 -2.12 14.32
CA CYS A 83 -18.65 -1.79 15.68
C CYS A 83 -17.33 -1.00 15.73
N SER A 84 -16.90 -0.39 14.62
CA SER A 84 -15.69 0.44 14.58
C SER A 84 -15.85 1.62 13.61
N ALA A 85 -14.91 2.56 13.68
CA ALA A 85 -14.91 3.74 12.82
C ALA A 85 -14.90 3.34 11.35
N ARG A 86 -15.64 4.11 10.53
CA ARG A 86 -15.60 4.00 9.08
C ARG A 86 -14.21 4.40 8.59
N TYR A 87 -13.78 3.76 7.51
CA TYR A 87 -12.52 4.10 6.87
C TYR A 87 -12.60 3.78 5.38
N THR A 88 -11.79 4.48 4.59
CA THR A 88 -11.51 4.11 3.21
C THR A 88 -10.33 3.15 3.21
N HIS A 89 -10.54 1.98 2.64
CA HIS A 89 -9.53 0.95 2.47
C HIS A 89 -8.84 1.15 1.12
N ILE A 90 -7.59 1.59 1.14
CA ILE A 90 -6.78 1.79 -0.07
C ILE A 90 -5.86 0.59 -0.21
N SER A 91 -6.20 -0.31 -1.14
CA SER A 91 -5.39 -1.47 -1.48
C SER A 91 -4.45 -1.19 -2.65
N PHE A 92 -3.25 -1.74 -2.61
CA PHE A 92 -2.31 -1.67 -3.71
C PHE A 92 -1.73 -3.04 -4.05
N ASN A 93 -1.44 -3.26 -5.35
CA ASN A 93 -0.62 -4.36 -5.82
C ASN A 93 0.54 -3.82 -6.66
N ILE A 94 1.74 -4.37 -6.45
CA ILE A 94 2.94 -4.02 -7.20
C ILE A 94 3.52 -5.31 -7.77
N VAL A 95 3.60 -5.39 -9.10
CA VAL A 95 4.22 -6.52 -9.80
C VAL A 95 5.62 -6.13 -10.24
N VAL A 96 6.59 -6.94 -9.82
CA VAL A 96 8.01 -6.83 -10.18
C VAL A 96 8.43 -8.06 -10.97
N ASP A 97 9.03 -7.86 -12.14
CA ASP A 97 9.53 -8.96 -12.95
C ASP A 97 10.89 -9.45 -12.41
N ASN A 98 11.02 -10.76 -12.18
CA ASN A 98 12.22 -11.40 -11.61
C ASN A 98 13.33 -11.63 -12.66
N SER A 99 13.49 -10.69 -13.60
CA SER A 99 14.38 -10.83 -14.78
C SER A 99 15.87 -10.84 -14.39
#